data_AF-A0A8C8AG06-F1
#
_entry.id   AF-A0A8C8AG06-F1
#
_cell.length_a   1.000
_cell.length_b   1.000
_cell.length_c   1.000
_cell.angle_alpha   90.00
_cell.angle_beta   90.00
_cell.angle_gamma   90.00
#
_symmetry.space_group_name_H-M   'P 1'
#
loop_
_entity.id
_entity.type
_entity.pdbx_description
1 polymer ?
#
loop_
_entity_poly.entity_id
_entity_poly.type
_entity_poly.pdbx_seq_one_letter_code
_entity_poly.pdbx_strand_id
1 'polypeptide(L)' 'QPEGGITELSQLPGLPVWVVTNVKPQFESRVNRTYGIFQAIVYRTQVVAGTNYFIKVCMYYRRECSVVKQYSGL' A
#
# COMPACT_ATOMS: atom_id res chain seq x y z
N GLN A 1 -21.56 0.63 -14.74
CA GLN A 1 -20.29 -0.07 -14.42
C GLN A 1 -19.17 0.93 -14.66
N PRO A 2 -18.31 1.29 -13.70
CA PRO A 2 -17.16 2.10 -14.02
C PRO A 2 -15.96 1.21 -14.33
N GLU A 3 -15.47 1.37 -15.54
CA GLU A 3 -14.30 0.72 -16.09
C GLU A 3 -13.04 1.20 -15.37
N GLY A 4 -12.35 0.28 -14.70
CA GLY A 4 -10.87 0.16 -14.65
C GLY A 4 -9.99 1.39 -14.42
N GLY A 5 -10.51 2.52 -13.94
CA GLY A 5 -9.76 3.75 -13.76
C GLY A 5 -8.69 3.59 -12.68
N ILE A 6 -7.42 3.64 -13.09
CA ILE A 6 -6.30 3.72 -12.15
C ILE A 6 -6.25 5.17 -11.66
N THR A 7 -6.62 5.41 -10.41
CA THR A 7 -6.46 6.74 -9.81
C THR A 7 -5.06 6.83 -9.20
N GLU A 8 -4.25 7.73 -9.73
CA GLU A 8 -2.96 8.12 -9.14
C GLU A 8 -3.19 9.25 -8.13
N LEU A 9 -2.81 9.05 -6.88
CA LEU A 9 -2.90 10.10 -5.86
C LEU A 9 -1.64 10.25 -5.02
N SER A 10 -1.15 11.49 -5.10
CA SER A 10 -0.55 12.35 -4.07
C SER A 10 0.37 11.71 -3.02
N GLN A 11 1.64 12.14 -3.07
CA GLN A 11 2.60 12.01 -1.98
C GLN A 11 2.01 12.69 -0.74
N LEU A 12 1.56 11.91 0.24
CA LEU A 12 0.96 12.45 1.47
C LEU A 12 2.03 12.57 2.57
N PRO A 13 2.30 13.77 3.11
CA PRO A 13 2.80 13.92 4.47
C PRO A 13 1.66 13.57 5.45
N GLY A 14 1.29 12.29 5.52
CA GLY A 14 0.13 11.84 6.31
C GLY A 14 -0.71 10.80 5.59
N LEU A 15 -0.09 9.69 5.17
CA LEU A 15 -0.87 8.53 4.76
C LEU A 15 -1.83 8.14 5.91
N PRO A 16 -3.08 7.75 5.63
CA PRO A 16 -3.99 7.36 6.69
C PRO A 16 -3.42 6.21 7.52
N VAL A 17 -3.33 6.39 8.85
CA VAL A 17 -2.73 5.43 9.79
C VAL A 17 -3.24 4.01 9.57
N TRP A 18 -4.52 3.86 9.25
CA TRP A 18 -5.16 2.56 9.00
C TRP A 18 -4.50 1.76 7.86
N VAL A 19 -3.95 2.42 6.84
CA VAL A 19 -3.26 1.74 5.73
C VAL A 19 -1.97 1.11 6.24
N VAL A 20 -1.16 1.86 6.99
CA VAL A 20 0.09 1.34 7.55
C VAL A 20 -0.18 0.25 8.56
N THR A 21 -1.15 0.42 9.45
CA THR A 21 -1.50 -0.56 10.50
C THR A 21 -1.97 -1.89 9.94
N ASN A 22 -2.74 -1.91 8.84
CA ASN A 22 -3.23 -3.15 8.25
C ASN A 22 -2.23 -3.79 7.27
N VAL A 23 -1.50 -2.98 6.51
CA VAL A 23 -0.65 -3.45 5.40
C VAL A 23 0.72 -3.91 5.88
N LYS A 24 1.29 -3.24 6.88
CA LYS A 24 2.59 -3.59 7.46
C LYS A 24 2.64 -5.04 7.99
N PRO A 25 1.76 -5.50 8.89
CA PRO A 25 1.85 -6.87 9.41
C PRO A 25 1.63 -7.92 8.32
N GLN A 26 0.72 -7.66 7.36
CA GLN A 26 0.50 -8.56 6.22
C GLN A 26 1.73 -8.65 5.32
N PHE A 27 2.41 -7.53 5.08
CA PHE A 27 3.66 -7.50 4.32
C PHE A 27 4.77 -8.27 5.05
N GLU A 28 4.99 -7.93 6.32
CA GLU A 28 6.03 -8.53 7.18
C GLU A 28 5.88 -10.05 7.30
N SER A 29 4.64 -10.53 7.42
CA SER A 29 4.32 -11.96 7.40
C SER A 29 4.69 -12.61 6.07
N ARG A 30 4.37 -12.00 4.93
CA ARG A 30 4.68 -12.55 3.59
C ARG A 30 6.16 -12.61 3.30
N VAL A 31 6.93 -11.63 3.76
CA VAL A 31 8.40 -11.59 3.58
C VAL A 31 9.15 -12.24 4.74
N ASN A 32 8.43 -12.73 5.76
CA ASN A 32 8.94 -13.30 7.00
C ASN A 32 10.02 -12.44 7.67
N ARG A 33 9.81 -11.12 7.72
CA ARG A 33 10.72 -10.13 8.32
C ARG A 33 9.94 -8.96 8.88
N THR A 34 10.41 -8.44 10.01
CA THR A 34 9.89 -7.20 10.61
C THR A 34 10.71 -5.98 10.20
N TYR A 35 10.07 -4.85 10.01
CA TYR A 35 10.73 -3.58 9.73
C TYR A 35 10.43 -2.57 10.84
N GLY A 36 11.38 -1.71 11.19
CA GLY A 36 11.10 -0.62 12.14
C GLY A 36 10.25 0.47 11.47
N ILE A 37 10.84 1.15 10.49
CA ILE A 37 10.21 2.25 9.75
C ILE A 37 9.60 1.71 8.45
N PHE A 38 8.27 1.83 8.34
CA PHE A 38 7.49 1.44 7.16
C PHE A 38 6.85 2.68 6.57
N GLN A 39 7.49 3.28 5.56
CA GLN A 39 7.02 4.52 4.98
C GLN A 39 6.33 4.25 3.65
N ALA A 40 5.00 4.42 3.62
CA ALA A 40 4.27 4.47 2.36
C ALA A 40 4.53 5.82 1.68
N ILE A 41 4.98 5.78 0.42
CA ILE A 41 5.36 6.99 -0.34
C ILE A 41 4.26 7.36 -1.33
N VAL A 42 3.66 6.37 -1.97
CA VAL A 42 2.61 6.55 -2.98
C VAL A 42 1.61 5.41 -2.83
N TYR A 43 0.33 5.67 -3.08
CA TYR A 43 -0.61 4.61 -3.33
C TYR A 43 -1.43 4.91 -4.59
N ARG A 44 -1.90 3.85 -5.24
CA ARG A 44 -2.83 3.91 -6.36
C ARG A 44 -4.00 2.99 -6.05
N THR A 45 -5.17 3.34 -6.54
CA THR A 45 -6.34 2.48 -6.40
C THR A 45 -6.87 2.06 -7.76
N GLN A 46 -7.51 0.90 -7.81
CA GLN A 46 -8.19 0.39 -8.98
C GLN A 46 -9.53 -0.19 -8.52
N VAL A 47 -10.62 0.38 -9.04
CA VAL A 47 -11.99 -0.09 -8.79
C VAL A 47 -12.30 -1.24 -9.74
N VAL A 48 -12.79 -2.35 -9.18
CA VAL A 48 -13.24 -3.59 -9.86
C VAL A 48 -14.58 -4.03 -9.23
N ALA A 49 -14.82 -5.33 -9.00
CA ALA A 49 -15.90 -5.80 -8.10
C ALA A 49 -15.66 -5.48 -6.60
N GLY A 50 -14.60 -4.70 -6.31
CA GLY A 50 -14.13 -4.21 -5.02
C GLY A 50 -13.06 -3.15 -5.31
N THR A 51 -12.18 -2.84 -4.37
CA THR A 51 -11.08 -1.88 -4.56
C THR A 51 -9.74 -2.55 -4.33
N ASN A 52 -8.89 -2.54 -5.35
CA ASN A 52 -7.46 -2.84 -5.21
C ASN A 52 -6.72 -1.57 -4.78
N TYR A 53 -5.84 -1.69 -3.79
CA TYR A 53 -4.91 -0.66 -3.35
C TYR A 53 -3.49 -1.14 -3.64
N PHE A 54 -2.73 -0.38 -4.42
CA PHE A 54 -1.32 -0.60 -4.70
C PHE A 54 -0.52 0.44 -3.94
N ILE A 55 0.18 0.04 -2.88
CA ILE A 55 0.88 0.96 -1.98
C ILE A 55 2.38 0.74 -2.15
N LYS A 56 3.09 1.75 -2.65
CA LYS A 56 4.55 1.77 -2.70
C LYS A 56 5.09 2.13 -1.32
N VAL A 57 5.82 1.21 -0.74
CA VAL A 57 6.44 1.33 0.57
C VAL A 57 7.94 1.30 0.41
N CYS A 58 8.63 2.22 1.07
CA CYS A 58 10.08 2.21 1.18
C CYS A 58 10.46 2.07 2.66
N MET A 59 11.52 1.32 2.91
CA MET A 59 12.07 1.11 4.25
C MET A 59 13.30 1.99 4.37
N TYR A 60 13.46 2.78 5.45
CA TYR A 60 14.55 3.76 5.53
C TYR A 60 15.96 3.14 5.35
N TYR A 61 16.15 1.92 5.85
CA TYR A 61 17.43 1.20 5.75
C TYR A 61 17.69 0.57 4.39
N ARG A 62 16.68 0.47 3.53
CA ARG A 62 16.78 -0.18 2.23
C ARG A 62 16.43 0.84 1.17
N ARG A 63 17.38 1.20 0.31
CA ARG A 63 17.12 2.04 -0.88
C ARG A 63 16.11 1.40 -1.85
N GLU A 64 15.68 0.19 -1.57
CA GLU A 64 14.68 -0.56 -2.32
C GLU A 64 13.27 -0.26 -1.79
N CYS A 65 12.36 0.02 -2.72
CA CYS A 65 10.95 0.20 -2.46
C CYS A 65 10.16 -0.99 -3.01
N SER A 66 9.14 -1.43 -2.31
CA SER A 66 8.25 -2.52 -2.73
C SER A 66 6.83 -2.01 -2.89
N VAL A 67 6.09 -2.59 -3.84
CA VAL A 67 4.65 -2.30 -4.00
C VAL A 67 3.86 -3.42 -3.35
N VAL A 68 2.97 -3.07 -2.44
CA VAL A 68 2.05 -3.99 -1.78
C VAL A 68 0.67 -3.84 -2.40
N LYS A 69 0.07 -4.96 -2.84
CA LYS A 69 -1.30 -5.00 -3.33
C LYS A 69 -2.23 -5.51 -2.22
N GLN A 70 -3.19 -4.67 -1.82
CA GLN A 70 -4.28 -5.01 -0.92
C GLN A 70 -5.60 -5.02 -1.70
N TYR A 71 -6.47 -6.00 -1.47
CA TYR A 71 -7.82 -6.01 -2.02
C TYR A 71 -8.83 -5.80 -0.89
N SER A 72 -9.86 -4.99 -1.15
CA SER A 72 -11.02 -4.80 -0.28
C SER A 72 -12.29 -4.99 -1.10
N GLY A 73 -13.10 -5.97 -0.74
CA GLY A 73 -14.38 -6.28 -1.38
C GLY A 73 -15.32 -6.91 -0.36
N LEU A 74 -16.63 -6.83 -0.62
CA LEU A 74 -17.67 -7.58 0.10
C LEU A 74 -17.55 -9.07 -0.22
#